data_AF-M4B7V1-F1
#
_entry.id   AF-M4B7V1-F1
#
_cell.length_a   1.000
_cell.length_b   1.000
_cell.length_c   1.000
_cell.angle_alpha   90.00
_cell.angle_beta   90.00
_cell.angle_gamma   90.00
#
_symmetry.space_group_name_H-M   'P 1'
#
loop_
_entity.id
_entity.type
_entity.pdbx_description
1 polymer ?
#
loop_
_entity_poly.entity_id
_entity_poly.type
_entity_poly.pdbx_seq_one_letter_code
_entity_poly.pdbx_strand_id
1 'polypeptide(L)'
;MYSNEFVNFANGVVSESAAAEKMKSGLSDTCYEAFLFAMRQSRKAGNSFSLKQLDINGAYLYDVNWDRLSFAEMKQEEALEAVNRSQRLELDQQEEKKGIKEKTDVSHERTPVAFSQTRGAAPEDHTMMIERLQLDVLLETVEHLEVATADNADQVLEKKSSAVWRFESLVTQPDNIDWRIVTVL
;
A
#
# COMPACT_ATOMS: atom_id res chain seq x y z
N MET A 1 12.20 3.10 -4.47
CA MET A 1 11.43 1.85 -4.29
C MET A 1 12.32 0.63 -4.10
N TYR A 2 13.39 0.47 -4.89
CA TYR A 2 14.26 -0.71 -4.87
C TYR A 2 15.63 -0.46 -4.21
N SER A 3 15.68 0.18 -3.03
CA SER A 3 16.96 0.31 -2.32
C SER A 3 17.28 -0.98 -1.59
N ASN A 4 18.54 -1.41 -1.63
CA ASN A 4 19.00 -2.60 -0.90
C ASN A 4 18.73 -2.49 0.61
N GLU A 5 18.84 -1.29 1.18
CA GLU A 5 18.49 -1.01 2.57
C GLU A 5 17.02 -1.35 2.86
N PHE A 6 16.09 -0.81 2.07
CA PHE A 6 14.65 -1.04 2.28
C PHE A 6 14.28 -2.50 2.03
N VAL A 7 14.86 -3.14 1.01
CA VAL A 7 14.66 -4.57 0.75
C VAL A 7 15.17 -5.42 1.93
N ASN A 8 16.31 -5.07 2.51
CA ASN A 8 16.82 -5.76 3.71
C ASN A 8 15.91 -5.56 4.92
N PHE A 9 15.40 -4.35 5.12
CA PHE A 9 14.42 -4.07 6.17
C PHE A 9 13.13 -4.88 5.97
N ALA A 10 12.56 -4.85 4.77
CA ALA A 10 11.32 -5.57 4.45
C ALA A 10 11.42 -7.09 4.69
N ASN A 11 12.63 -7.65 4.56
CA ASN A 11 12.92 -9.06 4.79
C ASN A 11 13.49 -9.37 6.20
N GLY A 12 13.52 -8.40 7.11
CA GLY A 12 13.97 -8.59 8.49
C GLY A 12 15.47 -8.80 8.67
N VAL A 13 16.28 -8.47 7.66
CA VAL A 13 17.76 -8.51 7.75
C VAL A 13 18.28 -7.37 8.62
N VAL A 14 17.61 -6.22 8.55
CA VAL A 14 17.84 -5.07 9.44
C VAL A 14 16.54 -4.68 10.12
N SER A 15 16.63 -4.17 11.35
CA SER A 15 15.47 -3.79 12.15
C SER A 15 15.00 -2.34 11.91
N GLU A 16 15.82 -1.51 11.27
CA GLU A 16 15.57 -0.09 11.07
C GLU A 16 15.94 0.33 9.64
N SER A 17 15.16 1.25 9.07
CA SER A 17 15.48 1.88 7.78
C SER A 17 14.84 3.27 7.71
N ALA A 18 15.64 4.28 7.38
CA ALA A 18 15.15 5.65 7.23
C ALA A 18 14.18 5.76 6.03
N ALA A 19 14.43 4.98 4.97
CA ALA A 19 13.52 4.86 3.83
C ALA A 19 12.18 4.25 4.26
N ALA A 20 12.19 3.25 5.14
CA ALA A 20 10.97 2.60 5.61
C ALA A 20 10.11 3.53 6.46
N GLU A 21 10.71 4.27 7.39
CA GLU A 21 9.99 5.28 8.18
C GLU A 21 9.37 6.36 7.29
N LYS A 22 10.13 6.85 6.29
CA LYS A 22 9.62 7.86 5.35
C LYS A 22 8.50 7.34 4.46
N MET A 23 8.53 6.06 4.08
CA MET A 23 7.44 5.44 3.33
C MET A 23 6.20 5.24 4.21
N LYS A 24 6.39 4.82 5.46
CA LYS A 24 5.30 4.62 6.41
C LYS A 24 4.53 5.90 6.72
N SER A 25 5.18 7.06 6.71
CA SER A 25 4.49 8.35 6.90
C SER A 25 3.74 8.84 5.66
N GLY A 26 4.16 8.45 4.45
CA GLY A 26 3.55 8.90 3.20
C GLY A 26 2.50 7.96 2.61
N LEU A 27 2.41 6.73 3.11
CA LEU A 27 1.48 5.70 2.65
C LEU A 27 0.42 5.42 3.71
N SER A 28 -0.79 5.05 3.29
CA SER A 28 -1.71 4.35 4.19
C SER A 28 -1.09 3.02 4.62
N ASP A 29 -1.49 2.53 5.79
CA ASP A 29 -0.97 1.25 6.29
C ASP A 29 -1.19 0.11 5.29
N THR A 30 -2.35 0.08 4.62
CA THR A 30 -2.67 -0.92 3.61
C THR A 30 -1.73 -0.86 2.41
N CYS A 31 -1.39 0.35 1.94
CA CYS A 31 -0.43 0.54 0.85
C CYS A 31 1.00 0.18 1.30
N TYR A 32 1.37 0.56 2.52
CA TYR A 32 2.69 0.24 3.09
C TYR A 32 2.90 -1.26 3.23
N GLU A 33 1.93 -1.99 3.78
CA GLU A 33 2.01 -3.46 3.90
C GLU A 33 2.03 -4.15 2.53
N ALA A 34 1.21 -3.70 1.57
CA ALA A 34 1.24 -4.22 0.20
C ALA A 34 2.62 -4.04 -0.44
N PHE A 35 3.27 -2.91 -0.16
CA PHE A 35 4.61 -2.61 -0.64
C PHE A 35 5.67 -3.53 -0.02
N LEU A 36 5.62 -3.75 1.30
CA LEU A 36 6.50 -4.68 1.99
C LEU A 36 6.33 -6.12 1.45
N PHE A 37 5.08 -6.55 1.24
CA PHE A 37 4.78 -7.85 0.66
C PHE A 37 5.42 -8.02 -0.73
N ALA A 38 5.24 -7.04 -1.63
CA ALA A 38 5.82 -7.09 -2.97
C ALA A 38 7.36 -7.20 -2.94
N MET A 39 8.03 -6.52 -2.00
CA MET A 39 9.48 -6.62 -1.84
C MET A 39 9.93 -7.98 -1.30
N ARG A 40 9.18 -8.58 -0.37
CA ARG A 40 9.45 -9.94 0.13
C ARG A 40 9.33 -10.97 -0.99
N GLN A 41 8.27 -10.88 -1.80
CA GLN A 41 8.04 -11.80 -2.92
C GLN A 41 9.13 -11.69 -3.99
N SER A 42 9.54 -10.46 -4.34
CA SER A 42 10.59 -10.23 -5.33
C SER A 42 11.92 -10.90 -4.92
N ARG A 43 12.31 -10.78 -3.64
CA ARG A 43 13.52 -11.42 -3.13
C ARG A 43 13.41 -12.95 -3.07
N LYS A 44 12.26 -13.51 -2.68
CA LYS A 44 12.03 -14.97 -2.67
C LYS A 44 12.19 -15.59 -4.05
N ALA A 45 11.80 -14.87 -5.11
CA ALA A 45 12.01 -15.29 -6.49
C ALA A 45 13.46 -15.21 -6.97
N GLY A 46 14.41 -14.78 -6.12
CA GLY A 46 15.81 -14.58 -6.49
C GLY A 46 16.05 -13.36 -7.37
N ASN A 47 15.05 -12.48 -7.51
CA ASN A 47 15.16 -11.29 -8.33
C ASN A 47 15.64 -10.11 -7.49
N SER A 48 16.63 -9.39 -8.00
CA SER A 48 17.06 -8.10 -7.46
C SER A 48 16.85 -7.02 -8.51
N PHE A 49 16.33 -5.88 -8.06
CA PHE A 49 16.10 -4.71 -8.88
C PHE A 49 16.90 -3.55 -8.28
N SER A 50 17.65 -2.83 -9.10
CA SER A 50 18.32 -1.60 -8.71
C SER A 50 17.85 -0.48 -9.62
N LEU A 51 17.12 0.48 -9.07
CA LEU A 51 16.71 1.67 -9.80
C LEU A 51 17.91 2.59 -9.98
N LYS A 52 18.35 2.78 -11.22
CA LYS A 52 19.47 3.65 -11.58
C LYS A 52 19.02 5.06 -11.88
N GLN A 53 17.88 5.19 -12.54
CA GLN A 53 17.32 6.47 -12.93
C GLN A 53 15.80 6.39 -12.92
N LEU A 54 15.16 7.48 -12.51
CA LEU A 54 13.72 7.67 -12.54
C LEU A 54 13.44 8.99 -13.25
N ASP A 55 12.82 8.90 -14.42
CA ASP A 55 12.33 10.07 -15.13
C ASP A 55 10.85 10.24 -14.81
N ILE A 56 10.45 11.44 -14.38
CA ILE A 56 9.04 11.80 -14.20
C ILE A 56 8.68 12.68 -15.39
N ASN A 57 7.91 12.10 -16.32
CA ASN A 57 7.51 12.78 -17.55
C ASN A 57 6.31 13.70 -17.34
N GLY A 58 5.46 13.34 -16.38
CA GLY A 58 4.26 14.10 -16.07
C GLY A 58 3.67 13.73 -14.72
N ALA A 59 3.10 14.73 -14.06
CA ALA A 59 2.27 14.59 -12.87
C ALA A 59 1.04 15.47 -13.07
N TYR A 60 -0.12 14.84 -13.20
CA TYR A 60 -1.36 15.53 -13.57
C TYR A 60 -2.42 15.29 -12.50
N LEU A 61 -3.07 16.36 -12.05
CA LEU A 61 -4.28 16.22 -11.26
C LEU A 61 -5.38 15.65 -12.17
N TYR A 62 -5.77 14.41 -11.89
CA TYR A 62 -6.73 13.64 -12.66
C TYR A 62 -8.15 13.84 -12.12
N ASP A 63 -8.32 13.80 -10.80
CA ASP A 63 -9.62 13.99 -10.14
C ASP A 63 -9.48 14.61 -8.74
N VAL A 64 -10.55 15.23 -8.26
CA VAL A 64 -10.65 15.84 -6.94
C VAL A 64 -11.99 15.49 -6.32
N ASN A 65 -11.96 14.80 -5.18
CA ASN A 65 -13.16 14.43 -4.43
C ASN A 65 -13.14 15.10 -3.06
N TRP A 66 -14.28 15.68 -2.67
CA TRP A 66 -14.50 16.26 -1.35
C TRP A 66 -15.69 15.61 -0.70
N ASP A 67 -15.44 14.88 0.39
CA ASP A 67 -16.46 14.22 1.17
C ASP A 67 -16.63 14.91 2.51
N ARG A 68 -17.88 15.01 2.95
CA ARG A 68 -18.22 15.39 4.32
C ARG A 68 -18.99 14.25 4.97
N LEU A 69 -18.37 13.63 5.97
CA LEU A 69 -18.89 12.46 6.65
C LEU A 69 -18.88 12.69 8.17
N SER A 70 -19.68 11.92 8.91
CA SER A 70 -19.60 11.89 10.36
C SER A 70 -18.35 11.14 10.84
N PHE A 71 -17.86 11.47 12.02
CA PHE A 71 -16.74 10.76 12.64
C PHE A 71 -17.07 9.28 12.90
N ALA A 72 -18.35 8.97 13.13
CA ALA A 72 -18.85 7.60 13.24
C ALA A 72 -18.67 6.81 11.92
N GLU A 73 -19.01 7.40 10.78
CA GLU A 73 -18.81 6.79 9.45
C GLU A 73 -17.33 6.56 9.18
N MET A 74 -16.47 7.53 9.49
CA MET A 74 -15.03 7.39 9.33
C MET A 74 -14.46 6.23 10.16
N LYS A 75 -14.83 6.14 11.44
CA LYS A 75 -14.44 5.02 12.32
C LYS A 75 -14.90 3.67 11.78
N GLN A 76 -16.08 3.63 11.16
CA GLN A 76 -16.60 2.42 10.55
C GLN A 76 -15.78 1.99 9.32
N GLU A 77 -15.39 2.95 8.46
CA GLU A 77 -14.50 2.70 7.33
C GLU A 77 -13.12 2.20 7.79
N GLU A 78 -12.49 2.88 8.75
CA GLU A 78 -11.19 2.47 9.32
C GLU A 78 -11.23 1.06 9.91
N ALA A 79 -12.32 0.72 10.61
CA ALA A 79 -12.48 -0.60 11.18
C ALA A 79 -12.66 -1.68 10.11
N LEU A 80 -13.39 -1.39 9.04
CA LEU A 80 -13.52 -2.30 7.90
C LEU A 80 -12.17 -2.51 7.21
N GLU A 81 -11.39 -1.45 7.03
CA GLU A 81 -10.03 -1.54 6.48
C GLU A 81 -9.09 -2.35 7.36
N ALA A 82 -9.16 -2.18 8.68
CA ALA A 82 -8.38 -2.98 9.62
C ALA A 82 -8.69 -4.48 9.49
N VAL A 83 -9.98 -4.83 9.35
CA VAL A 83 -10.39 -6.23 9.11
C VAL A 83 -9.85 -6.75 7.78
N ASN A 84 -10.00 -5.97 6.69
CA ASN A 84 -9.49 -6.35 5.37
C ASN A 84 -7.96 -6.56 5.38
N ARG A 85 -7.25 -5.71 6.13
CA ARG A 85 -5.80 -5.80 6.31
C ARG A 85 -5.40 -7.05 7.08
N SER A 86 -6.06 -7.35 8.20
CA SER A 86 -5.83 -8.58 8.95
C SER A 86 -6.06 -9.83 8.10
N GLN A 87 -7.14 -9.86 7.32
CA GLN A 87 -7.41 -10.98 6.40
C GLN A 87 -6.34 -11.12 5.32
N ARG A 88 -5.85 -10.01 4.73
CA ARG A 88 -4.72 -10.05 3.77
C ARG A 88 -3.45 -10.58 4.42
N LEU A 89 -3.10 -10.12 5.62
CA LEU A 89 -1.92 -10.60 6.33
C LEU A 89 -2.01 -12.09 6.66
N GLU A 90 -3.20 -12.60 7.01
CA GLU A 90 -3.43 -14.04 7.21
C GLU A 90 -3.25 -14.84 5.92
N LEU A 91 -3.76 -14.33 4.79
CA LEU A 91 -3.56 -14.95 3.47
C LEU A 91 -2.07 -14.97 3.09
N ASP A 92 -1.37 -13.86 3.29
CA ASP A 92 0.06 -13.75 3.02
C ASP A 92 0.83 -14.79 3.86
N GLN A 93 0.56 -14.90 5.17
CA GLN A 93 1.17 -15.93 6.04
C GLN A 93 0.85 -17.37 5.60
N GLN A 94 -0.34 -17.61 5.06
CA GLN A 94 -0.70 -18.91 4.51
C GLN A 94 0.08 -19.21 3.22
N GLU A 95 0.27 -18.24 2.34
CA GLU A 95 1.12 -18.39 1.15
C GLU A 95 2.57 -18.67 1.53
N GLU A 96 3.10 -18.01 2.56
CA GLU A 96 4.43 -18.29 3.09
C GLU A 96 4.57 -19.72 3.63
N LYS A 97 3.51 -20.27 4.25
CA LYS A 97 3.47 -21.66 4.74
C LYS A 97 3.25 -22.68 3.60
N LYS A 98 2.46 -22.32 2.58
CA LYS A 98 2.15 -23.17 1.42
C LYS A 98 3.30 -23.27 0.42
N GLY A 99 4.23 -22.32 0.41
CA GLY A 99 5.50 -22.42 -0.34
C GLY A 99 6.38 -23.64 0.03
N ILE A 100 5.97 -24.45 1.02
CA ILE A 100 6.65 -25.69 1.44
C ILE A 100 5.92 -26.97 0.99
N LYS A 101 4.70 -26.91 0.43
CA LYS A 101 4.00 -28.13 -0.04
C LYS A 101 3.21 -27.91 -1.33
N GLU A 102 3.50 -28.76 -2.32
CA GLU A 102 2.83 -28.88 -3.61
C GLU A 102 1.31 -28.92 -3.52
N LYS A 103 0.70 -28.26 -4.53
CA LYS A 103 -0.60 -28.49 -5.17
C LYS A 103 -1.68 -29.18 -4.32
N THR A 104 -2.68 -28.41 -3.91
CA THR A 104 -4.06 -28.92 -3.94
C THR A 104 -5.04 -27.76 -4.16
N ASP A 105 -5.92 -27.97 -5.15
CA ASP A 105 -7.09 -27.13 -5.44
C ASP A 105 -7.89 -26.81 -4.18
N VAL A 106 -8.19 -25.53 -3.98
CA VAL A 106 -9.30 -25.15 -3.10
C VAL A 106 -10.00 -23.92 -3.68
N SER A 107 -11.19 -24.14 -4.22
CA SER A 107 -12.19 -23.10 -4.44
C SER A 107 -12.53 -22.45 -3.10
N HIS A 108 -12.34 -21.13 -2.99
CA HIS A 108 -12.83 -20.36 -1.84
C HIS A 108 -13.93 -19.42 -2.33
N GLU A 109 -15.16 -19.87 -2.10
CA GLU A 109 -16.33 -19.00 -2.04
C GLU A 109 -16.05 -17.89 -1.04
N ARG A 110 -16.15 -16.63 -1.51
CA ARG A 110 -16.06 -15.44 -0.67
C ARG A 110 -17.34 -15.35 0.16
N THR A 111 -17.32 -15.86 1.37
CA THR A 111 -18.37 -15.56 2.35
C THR A 111 -18.16 -14.11 2.82
N PRO A 112 -19.16 -13.21 2.67
CA PRO A 112 -19.09 -11.90 3.30
C PRO A 112 -19.14 -12.12 4.81
N VAL A 113 -18.04 -11.83 5.50
CA VAL A 113 -17.99 -11.97 6.96
C VAL A 113 -18.94 -10.93 7.56
N ALA A 114 -20.01 -11.43 8.16
CA ALA A 114 -21.02 -10.64 8.82
C ALA A 114 -20.41 -9.76 9.92
N PHE A 115 -20.76 -8.47 9.84
CA PHE A 115 -20.39 -7.41 10.76
C PHE A 115 -20.80 -7.78 12.19
N SER A 116 -19.83 -8.14 13.02
CA SER A 116 -20.05 -8.45 14.43
C SER A 116 -19.07 -7.64 15.28
N GLN A 117 -19.57 -6.48 15.71
CA GLN A 117 -19.07 -5.67 16.83
C GLN A 117 -17.74 -4.95 16.60
N THR A 118 -17.77 -3.91 15.77
CA THR A 118 -16.96 -2.73 16.05
C THR A 118 -17.46 -2.08 17.34
N ARG A 119 -16.55 -1.56 18.18
CA ARG A 119 -16.91 -0.66 19.29
C ARG A 119 -17.89 0.36 18.73
N GLY A 120 -19.15 0.30 19.17
CA GLY A 120 -20.20 1.17 18.65
C GLY A 120 -19.74 2.62 18.76
N ALA A 121 -19.81 3.36 17.66
CA ALA A 121 -19.56 4.78 17.65
C ALA A 121 -20.37 5.43 18.78
N ALA A 122 -19.72 6.31 19.54
CA ALA A 122 -20.42 6.99 20.62
C ALA A 122 -21.45 7.96 20.00
N PRO A 123 -22.56 8.30 20.69
CA PRO A 123 -23.58 9.19 20.13
C PRO A 123 -23.00 10.53 19.63
N GLU A 124 -21.97 11.05 20.28
CA GLU A 124 -21.25 12.25 19.88
C GLU A 124 -20.55 12.12 18.51
N ASP A 125 -20.07 10.93 18.15
CA ASP A 125 -19.36 10.66 16.90
C ASP A 125 -20.27 10.86 15.67
N HIS A 126 -21.58 10.70 15.83
CA HIS A 126 -22.57 10.93 14.76
C HIS A 126 -22.85 12.42 14.50
N THR A 127 -22.46 13.29 15.43
CA THR A 127 -22.69 14.74 15.32
C THR A 127 -21.43 15.51 14.92
N MET A 128 -20.26 14.93 15.18
CA MET A 128 -18.98 15.45 14.72
C MET A 128 -18.82 15.20 13.22
N MET A 129 -18.71 16.26 12.43
CA MET A 129 -18.49 16.17 10.98
C MET A 129 -17.00 16.33 10.65
N ILE A 130 -16.55 15.55 9.68
CA ILE A 130 -15.19 15.53 9.15
C ILE A 130 -15.25 15.83 7.66
N GLU A 131 -14.27 16.59 7.20
CA GLU A 131 -14.06 16.90 5.79
C GLU A 131 -12.84 16.15 5.30
N ARG A 132 -13.02 15.38 4.23
CA ARG A 132 -11.99 14.55 3.59
C ARG A 132 -11.79 15.05 2.18
N LEU A 133 -10.55 15.37 1.84
CA LEU A 133 -10.14 15.73 0.49
C LEU A 133 -9.30 14.60 -0.10
N GLN A 134 -9.70 14.14 -1.28
CA GLN A 134 -8.98 13.15 -2.07
C GLN A 134 -8.55 13.76 -3.41
N LEU A 135 -7.30 13.52 -3.78
CA LEU A 135 -6.71 13.95 -5.04
C LEU A 135 -6.19 12.73 -5.78
N ASP A 136 -6.70 12.49 -6.98
CA ASP A 136 -6.15 11.49 -7.87
C ASP A 136 -5.12 12.14 -8.78
N VAL A 137 -3.89 11.64 -8.72
CA VAL A 137 -2.77 12.15 -9.51
C VAL A 137 -2.32 11.08 -10.48
N LEU A 138 -2.45 11.34 -11.77
CA LEU A 138 -1.84 10.51 -12.80
C LEU A 138 -0.35 10.82 -12.86
N LEU A 139 0.47 9.82 -12.61
CA LEU A 139 1.92 9.92 -12.68
C LEU A 139 2.43 9.09 -13.86
N GLU A 140 3.17 9.75 -14.75
CA GLU A 140 3.86 9.10 -15.88
C GLU A 140 5.36 9.09 -15.62
N THR A 141 5.93 7.89 -15.54
CA THR A 141 7.35 7.70 -15.24
C THR A 141 8.04 6.74 -16.21
N VAL A 142 9.36 6.88 -16.29
CA VAL A 142 10.26 5.90 -16.89
C VAL A 142 11.26 5.48 -15.83
N GLU A 143 11.23 4.21 -15.47
CA GLU A 143 12.15 3.58 -14.53
C GLU A 143 13.26 2.87 -15.31
N HIS A 144 14.52 3.24 -15.05
CA HIS A 144 15.68 2.54 -15.58
C HIS A 144 16.22 1.62 -14.50
N LEU A 145 15.97 0.32 -14.67
CA LEU A 145 16.24 -0.73 -13.70
C LEU A 145 17.41 -1.58 -14.17
N GLU A 146 18.34 -1.87 -13.27
CA GLU A 146 19.24 -3.01 -13.41
C GLU A 146 18.58 -4.20 -12.71
N VAL A 147 18.37 -5.27 -13.45
CA VAL A 147 17.71 -6.48 -12.97
C VAL A 147 18.70 -7.62 -12.96
N ALA A 148 18.95 -8.17 -11.77
CA ALA A 148 19.65 -9.44 -11.59
C ALA A 148 18.60 -10.52 -11.33
N THR A 149 18.58 -11.54 -12.19
CA THR A 149 17.71 -12.73 -12.03
C THR A 149 18.58 -13.94 -11.73
N ALA A 150 18.01 -14.98 -11.12
CA ALA A 150 18.75 -16.18 -10.76
C ALA A 150 19.43 -16.90 -11.95
N ASP A 151 18.89 -16.73 -13.17
CA ASP A 151 19.24 -17.54 -14.34
C ASP A 151 19.91 -16.75 -15.49
N ASN A 152 19.98 -15.42 -15.43
CA ASN A 152 20.52 -14.58 -16.51
C ASN A 152 21.49 -13.51 -16.00
N ALA A 153 22.41 -13.11 -16.89
CA ALA A 153 23.28 -11.95 -16.69
C ALA A 153 22.46 -10.67 -16.44
N ASP A 154 23.07 -9.73 -15.72
CA ASP A 154 22.46 -8.44 -15.38
C ASP A 154 21.94 -7.73 -16.64
N GLN A 155 20.67 -7.34 -16.61
CA GLN A 155 20.01 -6.63 -17.70
C GLN A 155 19.61 -5.23 -17.26
N VAL A 156 19.84 -4.26 -18.13
CA VAL A 156 19.29 -2.91 -17.98
C VAL A 156 17.95 -2.88 -18.72
N LEU A 157 16.90 -2.57 -17.97
CA LEU A 157 15.52 -2.51 -18.44
C LEU A 157 15.00 -1.08 -18.30
N GLU A 158 14.45 -0.55 -19.38
CA GLU A 158 13.60 0.64 -19.33
C GLU A 158 12.14 0.19 -19.16
N LYS A 159 11.50 0.66 -18.08
CA LYS A 159 10.10 0.37 -17.78
C LYS A 159 9.31 1.67 -17.75
N LYS A 160 8.42 1.84 -18.73
CA LYS A 160 7.43 2.93 -18.74
C LYS A 160 6.28 2.55 -17.82
N SER A 161 5.91 3.47 -16.95
CA SER A 161 4.82 3.28 -15.99
C SER A 161 3.87 4.46 -16.07
N SER A 162 2.57 4.16 -16.02
CA SER A 162 1.50 5.12 -15.87
C SER A 162 0.59 4.57 -14.78
N ALA A 163 0.43 5.32 -13.70
CA ALA A 163 -0.33 4.90 -12.53
C ALA A 163 -1.09 6.09 -11.95
N VAL A 164 -2.29 5.83 -11.40
CA VAL A 164 -3.06 6.86 -10.70
C VAL A 164 -2.89 6.67 -9.21
N TRP A 165 -2.40 7.71 -8.53
CA TRP A 165 -2.16 7.70 -7.10
C TRP A 165 -3.22 8.55 -6.43
N ARG A 166 -4.00 7.94 -5.53
CA ARG A 166 -4.97 8.66 -4.71
C ARG A 166 -4.31 9.12 -3.43
N PHE A 167 -4.22 10.43 -3.28
CA PHE A 167 -3.82 11.09 -2.04
C PHE A 167 -5.06 11.46 -1.24
N GLU A 168 -5.04 11.26 0.07
CA GLU A 168 -6.13 11.60 0.97
C GLU A 168 -5.61 12.40 2.15
N SER A 169 -6.40 13.38 2.61
CA SER A 169 -6.19 14.04 3.88
C SER A 169 -7.50 14.47 4.55
N LEU A 170 -7.51 14.46 5.88
CA LEU A 170 -8.59 15.05 6.67
C LEU A 170 -8.35 16.55 6.83
N VAL A 171 -9.16 17.35 6.15
CA VAL A 171 -9.01 18.81 6.03
C VAL A 171 -9.97 19.59 6.92
N THR A 172 -10.61 18.90 7.87
CA THR A 172 -11.56 19.49 8.85
C THR A 172 -10.96 20.66 9.63
N GLN A 173 -9.65 20.64 9.89
CA GLN A 173 -8.91 21.78 10.44
C GLN A 173 -7.63 22.00 9.62
N PRO A 174 -7.24 23.27 9.35
CA PRO A 174 -6.07 23.59 8.53
C PRO A 174 -4.76 22.98 9.02
N ASP A 175 -4.61 22.78 10.33
CA ASP A 175 -3.38 22.25 10.93
C ASP A 175 -3.28 20.71 10.89
N ASN A 176 -4.36 20.03 10.46
CA ASN A 176 -4.46 18.57 10.46
C ASN A 176 -4.17 17.94 9.09
N ILE A 177 -3.57 18.69 8.16
CA ILE A 177 -3.27 18.18 6.82
C ILE A 177 -2.19 17.09 6.89
N ASP A 178 -2.56 15.89 6.49
CA ASP A 178 -1.82 14.65 6.63
C ASP A 178 -1.88 13.78 5.36
N TRP A 179 -1.54 14.37 4.21
CA TRP A 179 -1.58 13.68 2.92
C TRP A 179 -0.92 12.30 2.92
N ARG A 180 -1.71 11.27 2.60
CA ARG A 180 -1.25 9.90 2.43
C ARG A 180 -1.72 9.31 1.12
N ILE A 181 -0.90 8.47 0.51
CA ILE A 181 -1.32 7.66 -0.63
C ILE A 181 -2.16 6.49 -0.09
N VAL A 182 -3.45 6.50 -0.40
CA VAL A 182 -4.41 5.49 0.07
C VAL A 182 -4.67 4.41 -0.97
N THR A 183 -4.42 4.69 -2.25
CA THR A 183 -4.57 3.72 -3.33
C THR A 183 -3.62 4.03 -4.49
N VAL A 184 -3.14 2.98 -5.14
CA VAL A 184 -2.43 3.05 -6.43
C VAL A 184 -3.22 2.17 -7.40
N LEU A 185 -3.71 2.76 -8.49
CA LEU A 185 -4.51 2.13 -9.55
C LEU A 185 -3.69 1.98 -10.84
#